data_AF-A0A2E1A8C6-F1
#
_entry.id   AF-A0A2E1A8C6-F1
#
_cell.length_a   1.000
_cell.length_b   1.000
_cell.length_c   1.000
_cell.angle_alpha   90.00
_cell.angle_beta   90.00
_cell.angle_gamma   90.00
#
_symmetry.space_group_name_H-M   'P 1'
#
loop_
_entity.id
_entity.type
_entity.pdbx_description
1 polymer ?
#
loop_
_entity_poly.entity_id
_entity_poly.type
_entity_poly.pdbx_seq_one_letter_code
_entity_poly.pdbx_strand_id
1 'polypeptide(L)'
;MKNNNINFQGLDFSAIKNVVIVLFVFAIFIEVSQNTPGGLLSSLACNDENSEFFVDTDTWQIEDTTVRARILWQKAESFSHVTPHLGPASTGIVASDQGVLYWQTRSCESAPLVVAVNSLTGQEKWQHQFRSLTNQLYEVEDGYILENIESIIKFDYQGQKLWSQDDRQTIAFRSIRKMFALDGVLHFLTRFGDVYTLSSETGDLLQTENDEYMTHSIWGDYHLVEAPHSTLDLVLANDAEAVQHTFRFPRSVLENRQLNLTYPSTARYQNVVYFFFETKLAQAYDITNGQLHWSIDEGFYGIPAIVGDYFVVYTLDHALEIRHPVTGNMMARIEVNRVDEPETTSPYSIWIAGYDTKVFIRHLDTHELVAIEFG
;
A
#
# COMPACT_ATOMS: atom_id res chain seq x y z
N MET A 1 -21.81 -13.65 -44.90
CA MET A 1 -21.99 -13.36 -43.46
C MET A 1 -23.10 -14.25 -42.93
N LYS A 2 -22.79 -15.21 -42.06
CA LYS A 2 -23.78 -16.09 -41.42
C LYS A 2 -24.15 -15.48 -40.07
N ASN A 3 -25.42 -15.10 -39.90
CA ASN A 3 -25.97 -14.66 -38.62
C ASN A 3 -26.19 -15.87 -37.72
N ASN A 4 -25.45 -15.93 -36.61
CA ASN A 4 -25.73 -16.85 -35.52
C ASN A 4 -26.64 -16.15 -34.50
N ASN A 5 -27.94 -16.45 -34.54
CA ASN A 5 -28.84 -16.12 -33.45
C ASN A 5 -28.61 -17.10 -32.30
N ILE A 6 -28.06 -16.62 -31.18
CA ILE A 6 -27.98 -17.37 -29.93
C ILE A 6 -29.36 -17.31 -29.27
N ASN A 7 -29.98 -18.48 -29.09
CA ASN A 7 -31.30 -18.62 -28.48
C ASN A 7 -31.13 -18.87 -26.98
N PHE A 8 -31.50 -17.89 -26.15
CA PHE A 8 -31.44 -17.97 -24.68
C PHE A 8 -32.77 -18.46 -24.10
N GLN A 9 -33.15 -19.70 -24.40
CA GLN A 9 -34.22 -20.40 -23.69
C GLN A 9 -33.59 -21.47 -22.79
N GLY A 10 -33.53 -21.21 -21.48
CA GLY A 10 -33.07 -22.20 -20.49
C GLY A 10 -32.19 -21.68 -19.36
N LEU A 11 -31.87 -20.39 -19.29
CA LEU A 11 -31.15 -19.84 -18.14
C LEU A 11 -32.11 -19.64 -16.95
N ASP A 12 -31.86 -20.37 -15.87
CA ASP A 12 -32.51 -20.20 -14.58
C ASP A 12 -31.92 -18.96 -13.87
N PHE A 13 -32.71 -17.89 -13.83
CA PHE A 13 -32.33 -16.60 -13.24
C PHE A 13 -32.54 -16.52 -11.73
N SER A 14 -32.89 -17.62 -11.06
CA SER A 14 -33.11 -17.62 -9.60
C SER A 14 -31.85 -17.28 -8.79
N ALA A 15 -30.64 -17.48 -9.33
CA ALA A 15 -29.37 -17.14 -8.70
C ALA A 15 -28.92 -15.67 -8.86
N ILE A 16 -29.56 -14.88 -9.73
CA ILE A 16 -29.11 -13.50 -10.05
C ILE A 16 -29.76 -12.43 -9.14
N LYS A 17 -30.70 -12.82 -8.27
CA LYS A 17 -31.34 -11.86 -7.36
C LYS A 17 -30.38 -11.25 -6.33
N ASN A 18 -29.33 -11.96 -5.92
CA ASN A 18 -28.40 -11.46 -4.89
C ASN A 18 -27.30 -10.55 -5.46
N VAL A 19 -26.92 -10.71 -6.74
CA VAL A 19 -25.88 -9.88 -7.38
C VAL A 19 -26.44 -8.50 -7.78
N VAL A 20 -27.71 -8.44 -8.18
CA VAL A 20 -28.38 -7.17 -8.52
C VAL A 20 -28.63 -6.31 -7.28
N ILE A 21 -28.87 -6.91 -6.10
CA ILE A 21 -29.09 -6.16 -4.86
C ILE A 21 -27.80 -5.46 -4.38
N VAL A 22 -26.62 -6.09 -4.53
CA VAL A 22 -25.35 -5.48 -4.11
C VAL A 22 -24.95 -4.29 -5.00
N LEU A 23 -25.18 -4.39 -6.32
CA LEU A 23 -24.96 -3.28 -7.25
C LEU A 23 -25.97 -2.14 -7.05
N PHE A 24 -27.22 -2.45 -6.67
CA PHE A 24 -28.22 -1.43 -6.36
C PHE A 24 -27.94 -0.66 -5.06
N VAL A 25 -27.38 -1.30 -4.02
CA VAL A 25 -27.04 -0.61 -2.76
C VAL A 25 -25.91 0.41 -2.97
N PHE A 26 -24.93 0.12 -3.84
CA PHE A 26 -23.86 1.08 -4.17
C PHE A 26 -24.34 2.22 -5.09
N ALA A 27 -25.24 1.95 -6.04
CA ALA A 27 -25.80 2.99 -6.89
C ALA A 27 -26.74 3.94 -6.12
N ILE A 28 -27.54 3.41 -5.17
CA ILE A 28 -28.43 4.22 -4.33
C ILE A 28 -27.64 5.16 -3.39
N PHE A 29 -26.47 4.75 -2.89
CA PHE A 29 -25.61 5.63 -2.08
C PHE A 29 -25.09 6.84 -2.88
N ILE A 30 -24.82 6.66 -4.18
CA ILE A 30 -24.33 7.72 -5.07
C ILE A 30 -25.48 8.64 -5.52
N GLU A 31 -26.66 8.08 -5.78
CA GLU A 31 -27.80 8.85 -6.31
C GLU A 31 -28.58 9.61 -5.23
N VAL A 32 -28.63 9.11 -3.99
CA VAL A 32 -29.19 9.85 -2.83
C VAL A 32 -28.32 11.06 -2.46
N SER A 33 -27.02 11.00 -2.74
CA SER A 33 -26.08 12.12 -2.58
C SER A 33 -26.28 13.25 -3.60
N GLN A 34 -26.84 12.97 -4.77
CA GLN A 34 -26.94 13.98 -5.86
C GLN A 34 -28.33 14.62 -5.97
N ASN A 35 -29.37 14.05 -5.35
CA ASN A 35 -30.76 14.50 -5.52
C ASN A 35 -31.46 14.98 -4.25
N THR A 36 -30.75 15.21 -3.15
CA THR A 36 -31.34 15.90 -1.98
C THR A 36 -31.21 17.42 -2.16
N PRO A 37 -32.33 18.15 -2.40
CA PRO A 37 -32.30 19.61 -2.48
C PRO A 37 -31.97 20.17 -1.10
N GLY A 38 -31.09 21.17 -1.06
CA GLY A 38 -30.45 21.71 0.13
C GLY A 38 -31.33 21.81 1.39
N GLY A 39 -30.82 21.26 2.48
CA GLY A 39 -31.36 21.45 3.83
C GLY A 39 -30.90 20.36 4.77
N LEU A 40 -30.06 20.73 5.76
CA LEU A 40 -29.59 19.91 6.90
C LEU A 40 -28.35 19.02 6.72
N LEU A 41 -27.35 19.47 5.94
CA LEU A 41 -25.94 19.26 6.32
C LEU A 41 -25.37 20.59 6.79
N SER A 42 -25.93 21.12 7.88
CA SER A 42 -25.34 22.23 8.61
C SER A 42 -24.05 21.73 9.27
N SER A 43 -22.92 22.04 8.65
CA SER A 43 -21.69 22.46 9.33
C SER A 43 -21.43 21.82 10.70
N LEU A 44 -21.02 20.55 10.72
CA LEU A 44 -19.92 20.21 11.61
C LEU A 44 -18.69 20.84 10.97
N ALA A 45 -18.52 22.14 11.21
CA ALA A 45 -17.36 22.85 10.73
C ALA A 45 -16.15 22.20 11.37
N CYS A 46 -15.25 21.64 10.56
CA CYS A 46 -13.91 21.21 10.98
C CYS A 46 -13.02 22.46 11.22
N ASN A 47 -13.60 23.50 11.82
CA ASN A 47 -12.99 24.79 12.09
C ASN A 47 -12.16 24.72 13.38
N ASP A 48 -11.28 23.73 13.46
CA ASP A 48 -10.21 23.75 14.43
C ASP A 48 -8.90 23.94 13.67
N GLU A 49 -8.83 25.05 12.91
CA GLU A 49 -7.61 25.50 12.22
C GLU A 49 -6.45 25.78 13.19
N ASN A 50 -6.68 25.67 14.51
CA ASN A 50 -5.74 25.97 15.57
C ASN A 50 -5.46 24.78 16.53
N SER A 51 -6.05 23.60 16.34
CA SER A 51 -5.65 22.43 17.13
C SER A 51 -4.39 21.81 16.52
N GLU A 52 -3.43 21.48 17.38
CA GLU A 52 -2.27 20.71 16.94
C GLU A 52 -2.76 19.40 16.32
N PHE A 53 -2.35 19.16 15.07
CA PHE A 53 -2.75 17.97 14.33
C PHE A 53 -2.21 16.69 15.00
N PHE A 54 -1.02 16.80 15.58
CA PHE A 54 -0.40 15.75 16.39
C PHE A 54 -0.32 16.13 17.85
N VAL A 55 -0.58 15.14 18.70
CA VAL A 55 -0.27 15.22 20.12
C VAL A 55 0.81 14.19 20.42
N ASP A 56 1.82 14.58 21.21
CA ASP A 56 2.77 13.61 21.78
C ASP A 56 2.04 12.60 22.66
N THR A 57 2.38 11.32 22.52
CA THR A 57 1.82 10.27 23.37
C THR A 57 2.92 9.54 24.14
N ASP A 58 2.51 8.72 25.10
CA ASP A 58 3.36 7.77 25.83
C ASP A 58 2.78 6.34 25.78
N THR A 59 2.11 6.03 24.65
CA THR A 59 1.31 4.80 24.50
C THR A 59 2.10 3.60 24.03
N TRP A 60 3.29 3.78 23.46
CA TRP A 60 4.16 2.69 23.02
C TRP A 60 5.33 2.50 23.98
N GLN A 61 5.70 1.25 24.23
CA GLN A 61 6.78 0.87 25.13
C GLN A 61 7.64 -0.21 24.51
N ILE A 62 8.94 -0.17 24.84
CA ILE A 62 9.90 -1.22 24.52
C ILE A 62 10.24 -1.93 25.82
N GLU A 63 9.96 -3.23 25.90
CA GLU A 63 10.08 -4.01 27.15
C GLU A 63 11.29 -4.94 27.15
N ASP A 64 11.37 -5.84 26.17
CA ASP A 64 12.46 -6.79 26.01
C ASP A 64 13.07 -6.67 24.60
N THR A 65 14.39 -6.70 24.54
CA THR A 65 15.12 -6.49 23.30
C THR A 65 16.38 -7.32 23.27
N THR A 66 16.63 -7.94 22.12
CA THR A 66 17.90 -8.65 21.84
C THR A 66 18.99 -7.71 21.33
N VAL A 67 18.63 -6.48 20.97
CA VAL A 67 19.51 -5.41 20.46
C VAL A 67 19.15 -4.09 21.12
N ARG A 68 20.00 -3.06 21.01
CA ARG A 68 19.66 -1.76 21.56
C ARG A 68 18.55 -1.15 20.70
N ALA A 69 17.39 -0.89 21.29
CA ALA A 69 16.30 -0.17 20.63
C ALA A 69 15.81 1.01 21.48
N ARG A 70 15.28 2.03 20.82
CA ARG A 70 14.63 3.16 21.48
C ARG A 70 13.51 3.74 20.62
N ILE A 71 12.46 4.22 21.28
CA ILE A 71 11.47 5.09 20.66
C ILE A 71 12.12 6.47 20.47
N LEU A 72 12.11 6.98 19.24
CA LEU A 72 12.57 8.33 18.92
C LEU A 72 11.48 9.36 19.23
N TRP A 73 10.25 9.05 18.83
CA TRP A 73 9.06 9.84 19.05
C TRP A 73 7.82 8.97 18.78
N GLN A 74 6.69 9.41 19.31
CA GLN A 74 5.40 8.79 19.09
C GLN A 74 4.33 9.86 19.10
N LYS A 75 3.42 9.81 18.13
CA LYS A 75 2.40 10.82 17.91
C LYS A 75 1.05 10.13 17.73
N ALA A 76 -0.01 10.75 18.23
CA ALA A 76 -1.39 10.43 17.88
C ALA A 76 -2.03 11.60 17.16
N GLU A 77 -2.95 11.29 16.24
CA GLU A 77 -3.76 12.28 15.56
C GLU A 77 -4.92 12.73 16.46
N SER A 78 -5.24 14.03 16.46
CA SER A 78 -6.18 14.63 17.42
C SER A 78 -7.68 14.45 17.11
N PHE A 79 -8.06 13.65 16.10
CA PHE A 79 -9.45 13.55 15.62
C PHE A 79 -10.22 12.39 16.26
N SER A 80 -11.51 12.63 16.57
CA SER A 80 -12.37 11.72 17.31
C SER A 80 -13.12 10.67 16.47
N HIS A 81 -13.14 10.81 15.15
CA HIS A 81 -13.91 9.94 14.25
C HIS A 81 -13.16 9.70 12.96
N VAL A 82 -13.13 8.44 12.50
CA VAL A 82 -12.44 8.04 11.26
C VAL A 82 -13.31 7.09 10.46
N THR A 83 -13.31 7.29 9.13
CA THR A 83 -13.97 6.40 8.19
C THR A 83 -13.12 5.13 8.00
N PRO A 84 -13.74 3.94 7.98
CA PRO A 84 -13.02 2.68 7.82
C PRO A 84 -12.22 2.64 6.52
N HIS A 85 -11.03 2.04 6.61
CA HIS A 85 -9.99 1.97 5.58
C HIS A 85 -10.49 1.43 4.23
N LEU A 86 -9.94 1.96 3.13
CA LEU A 86 -10.24 1.53 1.75
C LEU A 86 -9.56 0.21 1.33
N GLY A 87 -9.04 -0.55 2.31
CA GLY A 87 -8.49 -1.88 2.12
C GLY A 87 -6.95 -1.96 2.05
N PRO A 88 -6.39 -3.18 2.13
CA PRO A 88 -4.97 -3.48 2.30
C PRO A 88 -4.06 -3.13 1.09
N ALA A 89 -4.63 -2.69 -0.04
CA ALA A 89 -3.88 -2.38 -1.26
C ALA A 89 -3.22 -0.99 -1.27
N SER A 90 -3.47 -0.18 -0.24
CA SER A 90 -2.95 1.19 -0.14
C SER A 90 -1.66 1.22 0.67
N THR A 91 -0.57 1.70 0.07
CA THR A 91 0.60 2.14 0.84
C THR A 91 0.25 3.50 1.43
N GLY A 92 0.00 3.59 2.73
CA GLY A 92 -0.19 4.91 3.33
C GLY A 92 0.76 5.19 4.48
N ILE A 93 1.97 4.67 4.36
CA ILE A 93 3.18 5.24 4.95
C ILE A 93 4.38 4.90 4.04
N VAL A 94 5.25 5.88 3.81
CA VAL A 94 6.58 5.73 3.20
C VAL A 94 7.59 6.54 4.01
N ALA A 95 8.85 6.12 4.03
CA ALA A 95 9.87 6.74 4.88
C ALA A 95 11.23 6.83 4.16
N SER A 96 11.92 7.94 4.39
CA SER A 96 13.32 8.18 4.02
C SER A 96 14.04 8.98 5.11
N ASP A 97 15.34 9.16 4.93
CA ASP A 97 16.15 10.03 5.78
C ASP A 97 15.63 11.48 5.79
N GLN A 98 15.00 11.93 4.70
CA GLN A 98 14.40 13.25 4.56
C GLN A 98 13.05 13.41 5.27
N GLY A 99 12.35 12.33 5.60
CA GLY A 99 11.08 12.38 6.32
C GLY A 99 10.22 11.13 6.20
N VAL A 100 9.08 11.17 6.86
CA VAL A 100 8.04 10.14 6.76
C VAL A 100 6.82 10.79 6.16
N LEU A 101 6.31 10.23 5.06
CA LEU A 101 5.08 10.67 4.42
C LEU A 101 4.00 9.63 4.63
N TYR A 102 2.82 10.05 5.04
CA TYR A 102 1.69 9.16 5.20
C TYR A 102 0.38 9.92 4.93
N TRP A 103 -0.73 9.20 4.78
CA TRP A 103 -2.02 9.82 4.53
C TRP A 103 -3.14 9.23 5.39
N GLN A 104 -4.18 10.03 5.61
CA GLN A 104 -5.38 9.60 6.31
C GLN A 104 -6.62 10.36 5.85
N THR A 105 -7.81 9.77 6.01
CA THR A 105 -9.09 10.44 5.68
C THR A 105 -9.69 11.05 6.94
N ARG A 106 -9.91 12.38 6.93
CA ARG A 106 -10.69 13.04 8.00
C ARG A 106 -12.17 12.72 7.83
N SER A 107 -12.81 12.19 8.87
CA SER A 107 -14.23 11.78 8.85
C SER A 107 -15.20 12.88 8.45
N CYS A 108 -14.88 14.14 8.76
CA CYS A 108 -15.79 15.25 8.57
C CYS A 108 -15.81 15.83 7.14
N GLU A 109 -14.79 15.53 6.32
CA GLU A 109 -14.65 16.14 4.98
C GLU A 109 -14.52 15.14 3.84
N SER A 110 -14.37 13.83 4.12
CA SER A 110 -14.04 12.81 3.10
C SER A 110 -12.78 13.14 2.27
N ALA A 111 -12.04 14.17 2.69
CA ALA A 111 -10.85 14.72 2.06
C ALA A 111 -9.65 14.11 2.77
N PRO A 112 -8.79 13.34 2.07
CA PRO A 112 -7.59 12.84 2.68
C PRO A 112 -6.60 13.98 2.93
N LEU A 113 -5.95 13.90 4.07
CA LEU A 113 -4.83 14.72 4.44
C LEU A 113 -3.56 13.87 4.32
N VAL A 114 -2.58 14.42 3.62
CA VAL A 114 -1.24 13.85 3.51
C VAL A 114 -0.30 14.70 4.33
N VAL A 115 0.48 14.04 5.18
CA VAL A 115 1.31 14.70 6.18
C VAL A 115 2.72 14.16 6.07
N ALA A 116 3.68 15.07 6.02
CA ALA A 116 5.09 14.76 6.12
C ALA A 116 5.61 15.18 7.49
N VAL A 117 6.30 14.27 8.17
CA VAL A 117 6.98 14.55 9.44
C VAL A 117 8.48 14.33 9.32
N ASN A 118 9.24 15.03 10.16
CA ASN A 118 10.66 14.78 10.31
C ASN A 118 10.87 13.39 10.92
N SER A 119 11.68 12.57 10.25
CA SER A 119 11.89 11.17 10.63
C SER A 119 12.61 11.00 11.99
N LEU A 120 13.33 12.02 12.46
CA LEU A 120 14.06 12.01 13.73
C LEU A 120 13.27 12.61 14.90
N THR A 121 12.38 13.58 14.64
CA THR A 121 11.71 14.34 15.70
C THR A 121 10.20 14.19 15.73
N GLY A 122 9.59 13.63 14.67
CA GLY A 122 8.14 13.54 14.53
C GLY A 122 7.46 14.90 14.35
N GLN A 123 8.23 15.98 14.17
CA GLN A 123 7.68 17.31 13.91
C GLN A 123 7.12 17.36 12.49
N GLU A 124 5.91 17.91 12.35
CA GLU A 124 5.32 18.18 11.04
C GLU A 124 6.25 19.09 10.23
N LYS A 125 6.52 18.69 8.98
CA LYS A 125 7.23 19.49 7.99
C LYS A 125 6.23 20.26 7.15
N TRP A 126 5.20 19.57 6.67
CA TRP A 126 4.15 20.10 5.83
C TRP A 126 2.97 19.13 5.80
N GLN A 127 1.82 19.64 5.39
CA GLN A 127 0.62 18.85 5.12
C GLN A 127 -0.09 19.39 3.86
N HIS A 128 -0.76 18.50 3.14
CA HIS A 128 -1.59 18.82 1.98
C HIS A 128 -2.93 18.11 2.09
N GLN A 129 -4.01 18.88 1.92
CA GLN A 129 -5.36 18.34 1.88
C GLN A 129 -5.82 18.19 0.44
N PHE A 130 -6.35 17.02 0.10
CA PHE A 130 -6.85 16.71 -1.24
C PHE A 130 -8.36 16.54 -1.24
N ARG A 131 -8.98 16.84 -2.38
CA ARG A 131 -10.42 16.62 -2.58
C ARG A 131 -10.75 15.18 -2.95
N SER A 132 -9.76 14.45 -3.46
CA SER A 132 -9.88 13.09 -3.97
C SER A 132 -9.17 12.13 -3.03
N LEU A 133 -9.71 10.91 -2.93
CA LEU A 133 -9.13 9.85 -2.11
C LEU A 133 -7.71 9.51 -2.58
N THR A 134 -6.76 9.52 -1.65
CA THR A 134 -5.40 9.04 -1.85
C THR A 134 -5.43 7.52 -1.87
N ASN A 135 -4.79 6.95 -2.88
CA ASN A 135 -4.71 5.52 -3.06
C ASN A 135 -3.35 5.02 -2.55
N GLN A 136 -2.25 5.59 -3.05
CA GLN A 136 -0.89 5.12 -2.78
C GLN A 136 0.10 6.28 -2.64
N LEU A 137 1.19 5.99 -1.95
CA LEU A 137 2.31 6.89 -1.71
C LEU A 137 3.59 6.16 -2.09
N TYR A 138 4.51 6.88 -2.68
CA TYR A 138 5.81 6.36 -3.08
C TYR A 138 6.89 7.35 -2.68
N GLU A 139 7.99 6.81 -2.20
CA GLU A 139 9.24 7.54 -2.09
C GLU A 139 10.00 7.37 -3.41
N VAL A 140 10.54 8.47 -3.92
CA VAL A 140 11.25 8.51 -5.20
C VAL A 140 12.44 9.46 -5.06
N GLU A 141 13.35 9.41 -6.03
CA GLU A 141 14.44 10.38 -6.09
C GLU A 141 13.88 11.83 -6.09
N ASP A 142 14.45 12.62 -5.18
CA ASP A 142 14.11 14.02 -4.91
C ASP A 142 12.68 14.30 -4.42
N GLY A 143 11.99 13.30 -3.86
CA GLY A 143 10.78 13.57 -3.09
C GLY A 143 9.79 12.41 -2.99
N TYR A 144 8.51 12.74 -3.17
CA TYR A 144 7.42 11.80 -3.00
C TYR A 144 6.45 11.87 -4.17
N ILE A 145 5.92 10.70 -4.54
CA ILE A 145 4.76 10.60 -5.43
C ILE A 145 3.53 10.26 -4.61
N LEU A 146 2.47 11.03 -4.86
CA LEU A 146 1.14 10.76 -4.38
C LEU A 146 0.26 10.35 -5.56
N GLU A 147 -0.39 9.21 -5.43
CA GLU A 147 -1.40 8.75 -6.37
C GLU A 147 -2.78 8.82 -5.70
N ASN A 148 -3.70 9.49 -6.38
CA ASN A 148 -5.09 9.59 -5.97
C ASN A 148 -6.00 9.21 -7.16
N ILE A 149 -7.30 9.07 -6.90
CA ILE A 149 -8.28 8.64 -7.93
C ILE A 149 -8.42 9.61 -9.14
N GLU A 150 -7.76 10.75 -9.12
CA GLU A 150 -7.85 11.84 -10.09
C GLU A 150 -6.52 12.24 -10.75
N SER A 151 -5.39 11.97 -10.09
CA SER A 151 -4.07 12.40 -10.55
C SER A 151 -2.91 11.67 -9.87
N ILE A 152 -1.74 11.79 -10.50
CA ILE A 152 -0.43 11.50 -9.90
C ILE A 152 0.29 12.83 -9.68
N ILE A 153 0.85 13.04 -8.49
CA ILE A 153 1.45 14.32 -8.09
C ILE A 153 2.83 14.07 -7.49
N LYS A 154 3.85 14.81 -7.94
CA LYS A 154 5.17 14.83 -7.31
C LYS A 154 5.34 16.02 -6.40
N PHE A 155 5.79 15.77 -5.18
CA PHE A 155 6.23 16.78 -4.23
C PHE A 155 7.73 16.61 -3.98
N ASP A 156 8.44 17.70 -3.72
CA ASP A 156 9.75 17.61 -3.10
C ASP A 156 9.64 17.27 -1.60
N TYR A 157 10.78 17.07 -0.94
CA TYR A 157 10.80 16.76 0.49
C TYR A 157 10.36 17.93 1.38
N GLN A 158 10.25 19.15 0.85
CA GLN A 158 9.77 20.37 1.51
C GLN A 158 8.26 20.59 1.29
N GLY A 159 7.61 19.76 0.49
CA GLY A 159 6.17 19.82 0.23
C GLY A 159 5.80 20.77 -0.90
N GLN A 160 6.77 21.25 -1.68
CA GLN A 160 6.47 21.98 -2.91
C GLN A 160 6.04 20.99 -3.98
N LYS A 161 4.87 21.24 -4.58
CA LYS A 161 4.44 20.50 -5.77
C LYS A 161 5.38 20.80 -6.93
N LEU A 162 6.02 19.77 -7.47
CA LEU A 162 6.91 19.88 -8.63
C LEU A 162 6.11 19.76 -9.93
N TRP A 163 5.28 18.72 -10.04
CA TRP A 163 4.40 18.50 -11.19
C TRP A 163 3.15 17.69 -10.79
N SER A 164 2.17 17.67 -11.69
CA SER A 164 0.95 16.86 -11.56
C SER A 164 0.54 16.35 -12.94
N GLN A 165 0.18 15.07 -13.02
CA GLN A 165 -0.40 14.43 -14.19
C GLN A 165 -1.87 14.09 -13.90
N ASP A 166 -2.79 14.69 -14.63
CA ASP A 166 -4.25 14.59 -14.41
C ASP A 166 -5.04 14.35 -15.70
N ASP A 167 -4.39 13.90 -16.79
CA ASP A 167 -5.05 13.54 -18.03
C ASP A 167 -5.88 12.25 -17.90
N ARG A 168 -7.14 12.42 -17.46
CA ARG A 168 -8.12 11.33 -17.30
C ARG A 168 -8.63 10.76 -18.62
N GLN A 169 -8.34 11.39 -19.76
CA GLN A 169 -8.70 10.82 -21.05
C GLN A 169 -7.74 9.71 -21.45
N THR A 170 -6.48 9.84 -21.04
CA THR A 170 -5.42 8.89 -21.36
C THR A 170 -5.18 7.88 -20.23
N ILE A 171 -5.22 8.34 -18.97
CA ILE A 171 -4.87 7.52 -17.81
C ILE A 171 -6.10 7.26 -16.94
N ALA A 172 -6.41 5.98 -16.73
CA ALA A 172 -7.45 5.55 -15.79
C ALA A 172 -6.90 5.48 -14.36
N PHE A 173 -6.70 6.62 -13.68
CA PHE A 173 -6.07 6.65 -12.33
C PHE A 173 -6.70 5.68 -11.31
N ARG A 174 -8.04 5.51 -11.34
CA ARG A 174 -8.75 4.56 -10.46
C ARG A 174 -8.38 3.09 -10.66
N SER A 175 -7.82 2.74 -11.81
CA SER A 175 -7.35 1.40 -12.10
C SER A 175 -5.87 1.23 -11.80
N ILE A 176 -5.13 2.27 -11.39
CA ILE A 176 -3.74 2.10 -10.94
C ILE A 176 -3.73 1.10 -9.77
N ARG A 177 -2.85 0.13 -9.89
CA ARG A 177 -2.68 -0.94 -8.91
C ARG A 177 -1.34 -0.86 -8.22
N LYS A 178 -0.30 -0.50 -8.97
CA LYS A 178 1.06 -0.40 -8.47
C LYS A 178 1.88 0.54 -9.34
N MET A 179 2.82 1.25 -8.71
CA MET A 179 3.80 2.11 -9.36
C MET A 179 5.22 1.72 -8.94
N PHE A 180 6.17 1.98 -9.82
CA PHE A 180 7.58 1.71 -9.65
C PHE A 180 8.36 2.92 -10.17
N ALA A 181 9.35 3.36 -9.40
CA ALA A 181 10.34 4.32 -9.88
C ALA A 181 11.61 3.55 -10.23
N LEU A 182 12.11 3.75 -11.46
CA LEU A 182 13.32 3.10 -11.96
C LEU A 182 13.99 4.06 -12.95
N ASP A 183 15.30 4.27 -12.82
CA ASP A 183 16.13 4.98 -13.81
C ASP A 183 15.52 6.31 -14.33
N GLY A 184 14.96 7.11 -13.40
CA GLY A 184 14.37 8.41 -13.73
C GLY A 184 12.97 8.38 -14.36
N VAL A 185 12.35 7.20 -14.46
CA VAL A 185 10.96 7.04 -14.94
C VAL A 185 10.05 6.42 -13.89
N LEU A 186 8.75 6.68 -14.02
CA LEU A 186 7.70 6.09 -13.21
C LEU A 186 6.87 5.16 -14.10
N HIS A 187 6.92 3.87 -13.82
CA HIS A 187 6.02 2.90 -14.43
C HIS A 187 4.84 2.69 -13.49
N PHE A 188 3.62 2.72 -14.01
CA PHE A 188 2.47 2.25 -13.25
C PHE A 188 1.58 1.31 -14.06
N LEU A 189 1.10 0.31 -13.33
CA LEU A 189 0.33 -0.80 -13.84
C LEU A 189 -1.14 -0.57 -13.50
N THR A 190 -2.00 -0.72 -14.50
CA THR A 190 -3.44 -0.68 -14.27
C THR A 190 -4.04 -2.07 -14.09
N ARG A 191 -5.25 -2.12 -13.52
CA ARG A 191 -6.06 -3.35 -13.41
C ARG A 191 -6.47 -3.93 -14.77
N PHE A 192 -6.21 -3.24 -15.87
CA PHE A 192 -6.55 -3.67 -17.22
C PHE A 192 -5.34 -4.16 -18.03
N GLY A 193 -4.16 -4.25 -17.41
CA GLY A 193 -2.93 -4.69 -18.08
C GLY A 193 -2.17 -3.57 -18.80
N ASP A 194 -2.72 -2.35 -18.84
CA ASP A 194 -1.98 -1.22 -19.40
C ASP A 194 -0.84 -0.80 -18.48
N VAL A 195 0.33 -0.60 -19.07
CA VAL A 195 1.53 -0.05 -18.46
C VAL A 195 1.74 1.36 -19.00
N TYR A 196 1.80 2.33 -18.10
CA TYR A 196 2.11 3.70 -18.45
C TYR A 196 3.48 4.06 -17.88
N THR A 197 4.28 4.76 -18.68
CA THR A 197 5.61 5.24 -18.29
C THR A 197 5.62 6.76 -18.32
N LEU A 198 5.85 7.38 -17.17
CA LEU A 198 6.03 8.83 -17.05
C LEU A 198 7.50 9.18 -16.79
N SER A 199 7.89 10.39 -17.20
CA SER A 199 9.10 11.02 -16.67
C SER A 199 8.95 11.29 -15.17
N SER A 200 9.89 10.83 -14.34
CA SER A 200 9.90 11.17 -12.90
C SER A 200 10.21 12.64 -12.66
N GLU A 201 10.93 13.29 -13.59
CA GLU A 201 11.31 14.70 -13.48
C GLU A 201 10.14 15.63 -13.85
N THR A 202 9.37 15.31 -14.89
CA THR A 202 8.37 16.23 -15.46
C THR A 202 6.93 15.75 -15.34
N GLY A 203 6.70 14.46 -15.10
CA GLY A 203 5.36 13.86 -15.11
C GLY A 203 4.78 13.65 -16.52
N ASP A 204 5.55 13.95 -17.57
CA ASP A 204 5.13 13.76 -18.95
C ASP A 204 4.97 12.27 -19.28
N LEU A 205 3.91 11.93 -20.00
CA LEU A 205 3.70 10.59 -20.52
C LEU A 205 4.69 10.30 -21.64
N LEU A 206 5.56 9.33 -21.40
CA LEU A 206 6.58 8.89 -22.36
C LEU A 206 6.07 7.74 -23.23
N GLN A 207 5.33 6.81 -22.61
CA GLN A 207 4.91 5.60 -23.28
C GLN A 207 3.63 5.01 -22.66
N THR A 208 2.82 4.40 -23.52
CA THR A 208 1.72 3.51 -23.13
C THR A 208 1.94 2.17 -23.82
N GLU A 209 1.97 1.10 -23.04
CA GLU A 209 2.01 -0.27 -23.54
C GLU A 209 0.76 -1.00 -23.06
N ASN A 210 0.12 -1.73 -23.97
CA ASN A 210 -0.87 -2.72 -23.57
C ASN A 210 -0.13 -4.04 -23.42
N ASP A 211 0.07 -4.46 -22.18
CA ASP A 211 0.68 -5.75 -21.92
C ASP A 211 -0.40 -6.82 -22.05
N GLU A 212 -0.19 -7.79 -22.94
CA GLU A 212 -1.07 -8.95 -23.06
C GLU A 212 -1.08 -9.77 -21.76
N TYR A 213 -0.01 -9.64 -20.97
CA TYR A 213 0.11 -10.21 -19.65
C TYR A 213 -0.27 -9.18 -18.57
N MET A 214 -0.96 -9.65 -17.54
CA MET A 214 -1.25 -8.83 -16.37
C MET A 214 0.05 -8.70 -15.56
N THR A 215 0.90 -7.73 -15.91
CA THR A 215 2.12 -7.45 -15.12
C THR A 215 1.75 -7.10 -13.68
N HIS A 216 2.42 -7.75 -12.74
CA HIS A 216 2.27 -7.59 -11.30
C HIS A 216 3.33 -6.65 -10.73
N SER A 217 4.59 -6.78 -11.19
CA SER A 217 5.70 -5.91 -10.76
C SER A 217 6.81 -5.79 -11.80
N ILE A 218 7.52 -4.65 -11.80
CA ILE A 218 8.65 -4.37 -12.70
C ILE A 218 9.90 -4.08 -11.85
N TRP A 219 11.03 -4.71 -12.22
CA TRP A 219 12.29 -4.64 -11.48
C TRP A 219 13.51 -4.66 -12.41
N GLY A 220 13.87 -3.51 -12.97
CA GLY A 220 14.90 -3.47 -14.02
C GLY A 220 14.41 -4.23 -15.24
N ASP A 221 15.23 -5.13 -15.76
CA ASP A 221 14.90 -5.98 -16.91
C ASP A 221 13.91 -7.12 -16.62
N TYR A 222 13.40 -7.24 -15.40
CA TYR A 222 12.49 -8.33 -15.01
C TYR A 222 11.06 -7.82 -14.82
N HIS A 223 10.11 -8.50 -15.46
CA HIS A 223 8.69 -8.35 -15.17
C HIS A 223 8.21 -9.59 -14.42
N LEU A 224 7.45 -9.36 -13.36
CA LEU A 224 6.71 -10.39 -12.67
C LEU A 224 5.27 -10.32 -13.18
N VAL A 225 4.80 -11.36 -13.87
CA VAL A 225 3.51 -11.39 -14.55
C VAL A 225 2.56 -12.39 -13.91
N GLU A 226 1.28 -12.07 -13.93
CA GLU A 226 0.21 -12.91 -13.39
C GLU A 226 -0.11 -14.06 -14.34
N ALA A 227 0.11 -15.28 -13.85
CA ALA A 227 -0.11 -16.51 -14.60
C ALA A 227 -1.29 -17.32 -14.02
N PRO A 228 -1.90 -18.23 -14.81
CA PRO A 228 -3.00 -19.07 -14.35
C PRO A 228 -2.66 -19.88 -13.09
N HIS A 229 -3.70 -20.35 -12.41
CA HIS A 229 -3.57 -21.33 -11.31
C HIS A 229 -2.66 -20.90 -10.16
N SER A 230 -2.78 -19.66 -9.68
CA SER A 230 -2.08 -19.23 -8.45
C SER A 230 -0.56 -19.15 -8.60
N THR A 231 -0.11 -18.72 -9.78
CA THR A 231 1.31 -18.60 -10.08
C THR A 231 1.67 -17.18 -10.49
N LEU A 232 2.94 -16.84 -10.30
CA LEU A 232 3.54 -15.63 -10.86
C LEU A 232 4.75 -16.07 -11.68
N ASP A 233 4.82 -15.63 -12.92
CA ASP A 233 5.96 -15.91 -13.80
C ASP A 233 6.90 -14.72 -13.79
N LEU A 234 8.20 -15.00 -13.73
CA LEU A 234 9.25 -14.02 -13.96
C LEU A 234 9.66 -14.10 -15.43
N VAL A 235 9.51 -12.99 -16.15
CA VAL A 235 9.90 -12.87 -17.56
C VAL A 235 10.91 -11.74 -17.71
N LEU A 236 11.67 -11.75 -18.80
CA LEU A 236 12.51 -10.62 -19.17
C LEU A 236 11.67 -9.57 -19.90
N ALA A 237 11.83 -8.29 -19.57
CA ALA A 237 11.09 -7.19 -20.17
C ALA A 237 11.22 -7.17 -21.70
N ASN A 238 12.41 -7.51 -22.21
CA ASN A 238 12.70 -7.53 -23.65
C ASN A 238 12.34 -8.86 -24.34
N ASP A 239 11.89 -9.87 -23.59
CA ASP A 239 11.54 -11.18 -24.10
C ASP A 239 10.43 -11.80 -23.22
N ALA A 240 9.22 -11.23 -23.34
CA ALA A 240 8.07 -11.62 -22.53
C ALA A 240 7.64 -13.09 -22.73
N GLU A 241 8.04 -13.72 -23.84
CA GLU A 241 7.79 -15.15 -24.07
C GLU A 241 8.76 -16.06 -23.30
N ALA A 242 9.92 -15.54 -22.89
CA ALA A 242 10.93 -16.28 -22.14
C ALA A 242 10.67 -16.23 -20.62
N VAL A 243 9.73 -17.07 -20.16
CA VAL A 243 9.55 -17.36 -18.73
C VAL A 243 10.86 -17.90 -18.17
N GLN A 244 11.48 -17.11 -17.29
CA GLN A 244 12.69 -17.49 -16.56
C GLN A 244 12.33 -18.47 -15.45
N HIS A 245 11.35 -18.10 -14.63
CA HIS A 245 10.93 -18.87 -13.45
C HIS A 245 9.43 -18.77 -13.23
N THR A 246 8.82 -19.82 -12.70
CA THR A 246 7.41 -19.82 -12.25
C THR A 246 7.36 -20.02 -10.75
N PHE A 247 6.85 -19.02 -10.02
CA PHE A 247 6.59 -19.11 -8.60
C PHE A 247 5.21 -19.71 -8.36
N ARG A 248 5.15 -20.77 -7.56
CA ARG A 248 3.91 -21.50 -7.27
C ARG A 248 3.54 -21.35 -5.81
N PHE A 249 2.34 -20.86 -5.55
CA PHE A 249 1.88 -20.63 -4.19
C PHE A 249 0.89 -21.70 -3.74
N PRO A 250 0.91 -22.10 -2.45
CA PRO A 250 -0.06 -23.05 -1.93
C PRO A 250 -1.48 -22.49 -2.09
N ARG A 251 -2.39 -23.30 -2.62
CA ARG A 251 -3.78 -22.90 -2.86
C ARG A 251 -4.49 -22.41 -1.58
N SER A 252 -4.16 -22.99 -0.43
CA SER A 252 -4.68 -22.61 0.89
C SER A 252 -4.43 -21.14 1.24
N VAL A 253 -3.37 -20.55 0.70
CA VAL A 253 -2.99 -19.15 0.91
C VAL A 253 -3.92 -18.21 0.12
N LEU A 254 -4.54 -18.70 -0.95
CA LEU A 254 -5.36 -17.91 -1.87
C LEU A 254 -6.87 -18.17 -1.74
N GLU A 255 -7.29 -19.07 -0.86
CA GLU A 255 -8.70 -19.45 -0.67
C GLU A 255 -9.42 -18.58 0.37
N ASN A 256 -8.72 -17.74 1.12
CA ASN A 256 -9.27 -16.90 2.20
C ASN A 256 -9.54 -15.43 1.79
N ARG A 257 -9.86 -15.21 0.51
CA ARG A 257 -9.98 -13.87 -0.10
C ARG A 257 -11.10 -13.05 0.54
N GLN A 258 -10.76 -12.07 1.36
CA GLN A 258 -11.59 -10.87 1.42
C GLN A 258 -11.34 -10.08 0.12
N LEU A 259 -12.39 -10.00 -0.71
CA LEU A 259 -12.61 -9.10 -1.83
C LEU A 259 -11.43 -8.15 -2.19
N ASN A 260 -10.68 -8.51 -3.24
CA ASN A 260 -9.86 -7.64 -4.13
C ASN A 260 -8.33 -7.81 -4.17
N LEU A 261 -7.69 -8.70 -3.40
CA LEU A 261 -6.27 -9.02 -3.59
C LEU A 261 -6.10 -10.45 -4.14
N THR A 262 -5.98 -10.57 -5.48
CA THR A 262 -5.80 -11.86 -6.14
C THR A 262 -4.35 -12.37 -6.04
N TYR A 263 -3.40 -11.49 -5.71
CA TYR A 263 -1.96 -11.76 -5.74
C TYR A 263 -1.25 -11.13 -4.54
N PRO A 264 -0.12 -11.71 -4.10
CA PRO A 264 0.66 -11.23 -2.95
C PRO A 264 1.13 -9.79 -3.15
N SER A 265 1.36 -9.09 -2.04
CA SER A 265 2.24 -7.91 -2.09
C SER A 265 3.67 -8.37 -2.36
N THR A 266 4.45 -7.56 -3.07
CA THR A 266 5.83 -7.92 -3.43
C THR A 266 6.80 -6.80 -3.15
N ALA A 267 7.99 -7.20 -2.70
CA ALA A 267 9.16 -6.34 -2.53
C ALA A 267 10.40 -7.02 -3.13
N ARG A 268 11.50 -6.27 -3.23
CA ARG A 268 12.78 -6.76 -3.74
C ARG A 268 13.92 -6.22 -2.89
N TYR A 269 14.94 -7.05 -2.67
CA TYR A 269 16.22 -6.66 -2.13
C TYR A 269 17.32 -7.40 -2.90
N GLN A 270 18.18 -6.66 -3.61
CA GLN A 270 19.20 -7.25 -4.50
C GLN A 270 18.60 -8.27 -5.48
N ASN A 271 19.01 -9.53 -5.42
CA ASN A 271 18.50 -10.63 -6.26
C ASN A 271 17.42 -11.46 -5.57
N VAL A 272 16.85 -10.97 -4.46
CA VAL A 272 15.78 -11.66 -3.73
C VAL A 272 14.46 -10.96 -3.98
N VAL A 273 13.44 -11.73 -4.39
CA VAL A 273 12.05 -11.31 -4.46
C VAL A 273 11.29 -11.85 -3.25
N TYR A 274 10.46 -11.01 -2.66
CA TYR A 274 9.58 -11.38 -1.56
C TYR A 274 8.13 -11.39 -2.02
N PHE A 275 7.40 -12.39 -1.54
CA PHE A 275 5.95 -12.49 -1.69
C PHE A 275 5.29 -12.50 -0.32
N PHE A 276 4.36 -11.57 -0.10
CA PHE A 276 3.62 -11.41 1.14
C PHE A 276 2.16 -11.74 0.91
N PHE A 277 1.68 -12.76 1.61
CA PHE A 277 0.30 -13.19 1.57
C PHE A 277 -0.33 -12.91 2.92
N GLU A 278 -1.18 -11.88 2.95
CA GLU A 278 -2.10 -11.50 4.04
C GLU A 278 -1.78 -12.14 5.39
N THR A 279 -0.99 -11.45 6.23
CA THR A 279 -0.75 -11.74 7.65
C THR A 279 -0.38 -13.19 8.02
N LYS A 280 -0.03 -14.02 7.04
CA LYS A 280 0.07 -15.48 7.21
C LYS A 280 1.34 -16.05 6.63
N LEU A 281 1.82 -15.51 5.53
CA LEU A 281 2.95 -16.10 4.82
C LEU A 281 3.81 -15.02 4.16
N ALA A 282 5.11 -15.07 4.44
CA ALA A 282 6.14 -14.37 3.69
C ALA A 282 7.11 -15.40 3.11
N GLN A 283 7.45 -15.26 1.83
CA GLN A 283 8.40 -16.14 1.16
C GLN A 283 9.44 -15.31 0.41
N ALA A 284 10.69 -15.78 0.42
CA ALA A 284 11.79 -15.16 -0.30
C ALA A 284 12.37 -16.14 -1.33
N TYR A 285 12.53 -15.67 -2.56
CA TYR A 285 13.08 -16.45 -3.67
C TYR A 285 14.24 -15.72 -4.33
N ASP A 286 15.20 -16.50 -4.81
CA ASP A 286 16.26 -16.00 -5.69
C ASP A 286 15.70 -15.75 -7.10
N ILE A 287 15.81 -14.52 -7.59
CA ILE A 287 15.33 -14.11 -8.91
C ILE A 287 16.15 -14.78 -10.04
N THR A 288 17.41 -15.12 -9.79
CA THR A 288 18.32 -15.68 -10.82
C THR A 288 18.03 -17.15 -11.11
N ASN A 289 17.63 -17.91 -10.10
CA ASN A 289 17.45 -19.37 -10.23
C ASN A 289 16.08 -19.89 -9.73
N GLY A 290 15.21 -19.00 -9.27
CA GLY A 290 13.84 -19.30 -8.84
C GLY A 290 13.75 -20.09 -7.53
N GLN A 291 14.85 -20.33 -6.84
CA GLN A 291 14.85 -21.16 -5.62
C GLN A 291 14.30 -20.39 -4.42
N LEU A 292 13.46 -21.07 -3.64
CA LEU A 292 13.03 -20.59 -2.34
C LEU A 292 14.24 -20.55 -1.39
N HIS A 293 14.54 -19.37 -0.83
CA HIS A 293 15.53 -19.23 0.23
C HIS A 293 14.92 -19.60 1.59
N TRP A 294 13.79 -18.99 1.93
CA TRP A 294 13.14 -19.15 3.22
C TRP A 294 11.66 -18.78 3.16
N SER A 295 10.92 -19.19 4.19
CA SER A 295 9.49 -18.94 4.38
C SER A 295 9.21 -18.67 5.84
N ILE A 296 8.25 -17.77 6.13
CA ILE A 296 7.71 -17.50 7.47
C ILE A 296 6.21 -17.79 7.42
N ASP A 297 5.74 -18.70 8.27
CA ASP A 297 4.33 -19.14 8.35
C ASP A 297 3.68 -18.88 9.73
N GLU A 298 4.37 -18.15 10.60
CA GLU A 298 3.97 -17.92 12.01
C GLU A 298 2.95 -16.78 12.20
N GLY A 299 2.50 -16.16 11.11
CA GLY A 299 1.56 -15.04 11.12
C GLY A 299 2.18 -13.71 11.60
N PHE A 300 1.72 -12.61 11.02
CA PHE A 300 2.23 -11.27 11.32
C PHE A 300 1.16 -10.23 11.04
N TYR A 301 1.22 -9.07 11.67
CA TYR A 301 0.37 -7.93 11.34
C TYR A 301 0.88 -7.22 10.07
N GLY A 302 -0.05 -6.77 9.23
CA GLY A 302 0.25 -5.89 8.10
C GLY A 302 1.06 -6.53 6.98
N ILE A 303 1.74 -5.68 6.21
CA ILE A 303 2.66 -6.06 5.13
C ILE A 303 4.10 -5.85 5.64
N PRO A 304 4.97 -6.88 5.57
CA PRO A 304 6.39 -6.75 5.88
C PRO A 304 7.09 -5.64 5.08
N ALA A 305 8.15 -5.07 5.63
CA ALA A 305 8.94 -4.03 4.96
C ALA A 305 10.41 -4.44 4.80
N ILE A 306 11.01 -3.98 3.69
CA ILE A 306 12.47 -3.93 3.56
C ILE A 306 12.92 -2.57 4.08
N VAL A 307 13.76 -2.59 5.11
CA VAL A 307 14.24 -1.40 5.82
C VAL A 307 15.77 -1.43 5.77
N GLY A 308 16.36 -0.62 4.89
CA GLY A 308 17.80 -0.69 4.62
C GLY A 308 18.21 -2.10 4.18
N ASP A 309 19.09 -2.73 4.96
CA ASP A 309 19.57 -4.10 4.75
C ASP A 309 18.81 -5.16 5.56
N TYR A 310 17.61 -4.83 6.04
CA TYR A 310 16.82 -5.69 6.91
C TYR A 310 15.45 -6.03 6.33
N PHE A 311 14.98 -7.24 6.61
CA PHE A 311 13.60 -7.63 6.46
C PHE A 311 12.90 -7.49 7.81
N VAL A 312 11.86 -6.66 7.88
CA VAL A 312 11.18 -6.33 9.13
C VAL A 312 9.73 -6.79 9.07
N VAL A 313 9.30 -7.49 10.12
CA VAL A 313 7.91 -7.89 10.34
C VAL A 313 7.44 -7.43 11.72
N TYR A 314 6.16 -7.10 11.83
CA TYR A 314 5.50 -6.90 13.11
C TYR A 314 4.64 -8.13 13.42
N THR A 315 5.00 -8.90 14.44
CA THR A 315 4.42 -10.22 14.73
C THR A 315 3.12 -10.12 15.52
N LEU A 316 2.33 -11.20 15.52
CA LEU A 316 1.03 -11.25 16.21
C LEU A 316 1.12 -11.13 17.74
N ASP A 317 2.31 -11.30 18.29
CA ASP A 317 2.62 -11.12 19.71
C ASP A 317 3.29 -9.77 20.00
N HIS A 318 3.08 -8.77 19.13
CA HIS A 318 3.47 -7.37 19.32
C HIS A 318 5.00 -7.13 19.38
N ALA A 319 5.75 -7.83 18.53
CA ALA A 319 7.18 -7.60 18.38
C ALA A 319 7.59 -7.18 16.96
N LEU A 320 8.65 -6.39 16.86
CA LEU A 320 9.40 -6.23 15.63
C LEU A 320 10.46 -7.33 15.55
N GLU A 321 10.36 -8.18 14.54
CA GLU A 321 11.45 -9.08 14.18
C GLU A 321 12.23 -8.50 13.02
N ILE A 322 13.54 -8.36 13.25
CA ILE A 322 14.51 -7.90 12.28
C ILE A 322 15.26 -9.14 11.77
N ARG A 323 15.09 -9.43 10.48
CA ARG A 323 15.62 -10.64 9.85
C ARG A 323 16.58 -10.27 8.73
N HIS A 324 17.54 -11.16 8.48
CA HIS A 324 18.43 -11.01 7.35
C HIS A 324 17.62 -11.22 6.04
N PRO A 325 17.63 -10.28 5.08
CA PRO A 325 16.77 -10.33 3.89
C PRO A 325 16.99 -11.59 3.06
N VAL A 326 18.25 -12.00 2.87
CA VAL A 326 18.58 -13.19 2.06
C VAL A 326 18.36 -14.52 2.78
N THR A 327 18.72 -14.64 4.07
CA THR A 327 18.71 -15.94 4.78
C THR A 327 17.48 -16.16 5.63
N GLY A 328 16.71 -15.12 5.96
CA GLY A 328 15.51 -15.19 6.80
C GLY A 328 15.81 -15.37 8.29
N ASN A 329 17.09 -15.54 8.65
CA ASN A 329 17.54 -15.67 10.02
C ASN A 329 17.14 -14.43 10.82
N MET A 330 16.50 -14.64 11.97
CA MET A 330 16.22 -13.58 12.92
C MET A 330 17.54 -13.07 13.49
N MET A 331 17.80 -11.78 13.27
CA MET A 331 18.97 -11.07 13.75
C MET A 331 18.66 -10.35 15.06
N ALA A 332 17.45 -9.81 15.16
CA ALA A 332 16.96 -9.15 16.35
C ALA A 332 15.45 -9.31 16.50
N ARG A 333 15.02 -9.09 17.73
CA ARG A 333 13.64 -9.02 18.17
C ARG A 333 13.53 -7.92 19.22
N ILE A 334 12.50 -7.10 19.06
CA ILE A 334 12.19 -5.94 19.89
C ILE A 334 10.71 -6.08 20.27
N GLU A 335 10.41 -6.32 21.53
CA GLU A 335 9.03 -6.29 22.03
C GLU A 335 8.56 -4.84 22.06
N VAL A 336 7.49 -4.54 21.33
CA VAL A 336 6.98 -3.19 21.11
C VAL A 336 5.49 -3.22 21.42
N ASN A 337 5.15 -2.95 22.67
CA ASN A 337 3.78 -3.05 23.16
C ASN A 337 3.10 -1.69 23.20
N ARG A 338 1.81 -1.67 22.87
CA ARG A 338 0.95 -0.53 23.15
C ARG A 338 0.26 -0.73 24.51
N VAL A 339 0.43 0.23 25.42
CA VAL A 339 0.00 0.14 26.84
C VAL A 339 -1.49 -0.16 27.02
N ASP A 340 -2.33 0.29 26.07
CA ASP A 340 -3.78 0.12 26.09
C ASP A 340 -4.31 -0.68 24.88
N GLU A 341 -3.55 -1.65 24.36
CA GLU A 341 -4.00 -2.43 23.20
C GLU A 341 -5.26 -3.25 23.55
N PRO A 342 -6.39 -3.05 22.85
CA PRO A 342 -7.53 -3.94 23.01
C PRO A 342 -7.14 -5.34 22.50
N GLU A 343 -7.62 -6.41 23.16
CA GLU A 343 -7.37 -7.83 22.79
C GLU A 343 -7.74 -8.19 21.34
N THR A 344 -8.36 -7.28 20.58
CA THR A 344 -8.83 -7.51 19.21
C THR A 344 -8.32 -6.41 18.27
N THR A 345 -7.01 -6.32 18.05
CA THR A 345 -6.49 -5.57 16.91
C THR A 345 -6.64 -6.39 15.63
N SER A 346 -7.18 -5.76 14.58
CA SER A 346 -7.29 -6.43 13.29
C SER A 346 -5.89 -6.69 12.74
N PRO A 347 -5.63 -7.86 12.13
CA PRO A 347 -4.32 -8.18 11.56
C PRO A 347 -3.87 -7.17 10.48
N TYR A 348 -4.79 -6.38 9.93
CA TYR A 348 -4.52 -5.37 8.90
C TYR A 348 -4.26 -3.96 9.42
N SER A 349 -4.24 -3.78 10.74
CA SER A 349 -4.22 -2.45 11.35
C SER A 349 -2.84 -1.85 11.50
N ILE A 350 -1.78 -2.54 11.10
CA ILE A 350 -0.41 -2.06 11.21
C ILE A 350 0.21 -1.91 9.84
N TRP A 351 0.78 -0.74 9.57
CA TRP A 351 1.70 -0.53 8.45
C TRP A 351 3.08 -0.18 8.96
N ILE A 352 4.08 -0.77 8.33
CA ILE A 352 5.48 -0.51 8.62
C ILE A 352 6.19 0.05 7.40
N ALA A 353 7.03 1.04 7.63
CA ALA A 353 8.00 1.56 6.67
C ALA A 353 9.30 1.85 7.41
N GLY A 354 10.39 2.08 6.69
CA GLY A 354 11.65 2.40 7.34
C GLY A 354 12.78 2.64 6.36
N TYR A 355 13.88 3.13 6.90
CA TYR A 355 15.16 3.27 6.21
C TYR A 355 16.29 3.04 7.22
N ASP A 356 17.44 2.54 6.74
CA ASP A 356 18.62 2.27 7.57
C ASP A 356 18.26 1.43 8.83
N THR A 357 18.35 2.00 10.03
CA THR A 357 17.98 1.35 11.30
C THR A 357 16.72 1.90 11.95
N LYS A 358 15.90 2.64 11.19
CA LYS A 358 14.68 3.28 11.69
C LYS A 358 13.44 2.63 11.08
N VAL A 359 12.52 2.23 11.95
CA VAL A 359 11.22 1.65 11.61
C VAL A 359 10.14 2.59 12.11
N PHE A 360 9.16 2.83 11.26
CA PHE A 360 7.97 3.60 11.56
C PHE A 360 6.78 2.67 11.53
N ILE A 361 6.06 2.60 12.63
CA ILE A 361 4.84 1.81 12.75
C ILE A 361 3.67 2.78 12.76
N ARG A 362 2.77 2.63 11.80
CA ARG A 362 1.48 3.32 11.78
C ARG A 362 0.39 2.35 12.20
N HIS A 363 -0.28 2.66 13.30
CA HIS A 363 -1.43 1.93 13.77
C HIS A 363 -2.71 2.58 13.27
N LEU A 364 -3.39 1.88 12.37
CA LEU A 364 -4.52 2.37 11.59
C LEU A 364 -5.82 2.50 12.39
N ASP A 365 -6.02 1.71 13.44
CA ASP A 365 -7.21 1.83 14.29
C ASP A 365 -7.08 2.91 15.36
N THR A 366 -5.87 3.13 15.89
CA THR A 366 -5.60 4.11 16.95
C THR A 366 -5.06 5.43 16.42
N HIS A 367 -4.74 5.50 15.13
CA HIS A 367 -4.20 6.69 14.48
C HIS A 367 -2.89 7.17 15.10
N GLU A 368 -2.08 6.21 15.54
CA GLU A 368 -0.78 6.47 16.13
C GLU A 368 0.34 6.19 15.14
N LEU A 369 1.40 6.95 15.26
CA LEU A 369 2.64 6.79 14.53
C LEU A 369 3.79 6.77 15.53
N VAL A 370 4.57 5.70 15.54
CA VAL A 370 5.76 5.57 16.39
C VAL A 370 7.00 5.33 15.54
N ALA A 371 8.09 6.01 15.90
CA ALA A 371 9.40 5.83 15.29
C ALA A 371 10.34 5.12 16.26
N ILE A 372 10.93 4.03 15.79
CA ILE A 372 11.83 3.17 16.56
C ILE A 372 13.17 3.11 15.84
N GLU A 373 14.25 3.34 16.58
CA GLU A 373 15.62 3.13 16.11
C GLU A 373 16.21 1.93 16.82
N PHE A 374 16.86 1.05 16.05
CA PHE A 374 17.61 -0.10 16.58
C PHE A 374 19.10 -0.03 16.19
N GLY A 375 19.96 -0.79 16.88
CA GLY A 375 21.39 -0.84 16.57
C GLY A 375 22.19 -1.89 17.32
#